data_AF-A0A8D8LDI7-F1
#
_entry.id   AF-A0A8D8LDI7-F1
#
_cell.length_a   1.000
_cell.length_b   1.000
_cell.length_c   1.000
_cell.angle_alpha   90.00
_cell.angle_beta   90.00
_cell.angle_gamma   90.00
#
_symmetry.space_group_name_H-M   'P 1'
#
loop_
_entity.id
_entity.type
_entity.pdbx_description
1 polymer ?
#
loop_
_entity_poly.entity_id
_entity_poly.type
_entity_poly.pdbx_seq_one_letter_code
_entity_poly.pdbx_strand_id
1 'polypeptide(L)'
;FWQRLENTYFAVYSTLYQHFIYHPALDKIMRKHFAPVGASNWPYIADILRKRQALTLVDTSFIMTNSIAHAPNVVDVGGLQIKPGQPLPKDIEQFISSFSEQGIIYFAMGSHINEEVLGDWRLDRLIRLF
;
A
#
# COMPACT_ATOMS: atom_id res chain seq x y z
N PHE A 1 -23.18 -9.19 -26.95
CA PHE A 1 -23.87 -10.09 -26.01
C PHE A 1 -22.87 -10.73 -25.03
N TRP A 2 -21.88 -11.48 -25.52
CA TRP A 2 -20.86 -12.17 -24.71
C TRP A 2 -20.12 -11.29 -23.68
N GLN A 3 -19.62 -10.12 -24.09
CA GLN A 3 -18.98 -9.17 -23.16
C GLN A 3 -19.87 -8.78 -21.98
N ARG A 4 -21.19 -8.64 -22.18
CA ARG A 4 -22.12 -8.32 -21.09
C ARG A 4 -22.28 -9.50 -20.14
N LEU A 5 -22.33 -10.73 -20.68
CA LEU A 5 -22.40 -11.95 -19.88
C LEU A 5 -21.14 -12.14 -19.03
N GLU A 6 -19.96 -11.93 -19.59
CA GLU A 6 -18.69 -11.97 -18.87
C GLU A 6 -18.67 -10.93 -17.74
N ASN A 7 -19.04 -9.69 -18.04
CA ASN A 7 -19.13 -8.64 -17.02
C ASN A 7 -20.12 -8.99 -15.92
N THR A 8 -21.27 -9.57 -16.25
CA THR A 8 -22.24 -10.03 -15.25
C THR A 8 -21.67 -11.17 -14.40
N TYR A 9 -21.01 -12.16 -15.03
CA TYR A 9 -20.36 -13.25 -14.31
C TYR A 9 -19.31 -12.73 -13.33
N PHE A 10 -18.40 -11.86 -13.78
CA PHE A 10 -17.38 -11.27 -12.92
C PHE A 10 -17.99 -10.42 -11.80
N ALA A 11 -19.06 -9.67 -12.07
CA ALA A 11 -19.74 -8.87 -11.05
C ALA A 11 -20.40 -9.76 -9.98
N VAL A 12 -21.10 -10.82 -10.38
CA VAL A 12 -21.74 -11.76 -9.44
C VAL A 12 -20.68 -12.51 -8.64
N TYR A 13 -19.66 -13.07 -9.31
CA TYR A 13 -18.54 -13.75 -8.65
C TYR A 13 -17.86 -12.84 -7.63
N SER A 14 -17.51 -11.61 -8.02
CA SER A 14 -16.86 -10.65 -7.15
C SER A 14 -17.74 -10.27 -5.96
N THR A 15 -19.05 -10.09 -6.17
CA THR A 15 -20.00 -9.77 -5.09
C THR A 15 -20.10 -10.90 -4.07
N LEU A 16 -20.21 -12.15 -4.55
CA LEU A 16 -20.27 -13.33 -3.69
C LEU A 16 -18.95 -13.51 -2.92
N TYR A 17 -17.82 -13.45 -3.62
CA TYR A 17 -16.49 -13.52 -3.01
C TYR A 17 -16.30 -12.44 -1.94
N GLN A 18 -16.72 -11.21 -2.25
CA GLN A 18 -16.64 -10.12 -1.29
C GLN A 18 -17.48 -10.40 -0.04
N HIS A 19 -18.72 -10.83 -0.21
CA HIS A 19 -19.65 -11.04 0.89
C HIS A 19 -19.24 -12.22 1.79
N PHE A 20 -18.87 -13.36 1.20
CA PHE A 20 -18.65 -14.60 1.94
C PHE A 20 -17.21 -14.84 2.36
N ILE A 21 -16.21 -14.25 1.67
CA ILE A 21 -14.80 -14.53 1.92
C ILE A 21 -14.07 -13.26 2.35
N TYR A 22 -14.09 -12.22 1.52
CA TYR A 22 -13.27 -11.03 1.76
C TYR A 22 -13.69 -10.24 3.00
N HIS A 23 -14.97 -9.85 3.11
CA HIS A 23 -15.43 -9.03 4.24
C HIS A 23 -15.28 -9.75 5.59
N PRO A 24 -15.64 -11.05 5.75
CA PRO A 24 -15.42 -11.74 7.03
C PRO A 24 -13.94 -11.83 7.41
N ALA A 25 -13.06 -12.09 6.43
CA ALA A 25 -11.62 -12.11 6.67
C ALA A 25 -11.10 -10.73 7.10
N LEU A 26 -11.57 -9.66 6.44
CA LEU A 26 -11.20 -8.29 6.76
C LEU A 26 -11.71 -7.86 8.14
N ASP A 27 -12.94 -8.23 8.51
CA ASP A 27 -13.52 -7.95 9.82
C ASP A 27 -12.70 -8.62 10.94
N LYS A 28 -12.24 -9.86 10.71
CA LYS A 28 -11.37 -10.57 11.64
C LYS A 28 -10.02 -9.87 11.82
N ILE A 29 -9.42 -9.37 10.72
CA ILE A 29 -8.17 -8.59 10.78
C ILE A 29 -8.40 -7.28 11.54
N MET A 30 -9.48 -6.56 11.21
CA MET A 30 -9.85 -5.31 11.88
C MET A 30 -9.98 -5.54 13.40
N ARG A 31 -10.79 -6.52 13.82
CA ARG A 31 -10.99 -6.83 15.24
C ARG A 31 -9.70 -7.24 15.94
N LYS A 32 -8.83 -8.00 15.26
CA LYS A 32 -7.57 -8.46 15.85
C LYS A 32 -6.59 -7.31 16.08
N HIS A 33 -6.38 -6.46 15.09
CA HIS A 33 -5.31 -5.47 15.10
C HIS A 33 -5.74 -4.11 15.66
N PHE A 34 -7.03 -3.77 15.56
CA PHE A 34 -7.58 -2.50 16.04
C PHE A 34 -8.40 -2.64 17.33
N ALA A 35 -8.38 -3.81 17.98
CA ALA A 35 -8.96 -3.98 19.32
C ALA A 35 -8.48 -2.91 20.33
N PRO A 36 -7.19 -2.52 20.39
CA PRO A 36 -6.72 -1.49 21.34
C PRO A 36 -7.37 -0.13 21.17
N VAL A 37 -7.86 0.19 19.96
CA VAL A 37 -8.54 1.46 19.65
C VAL A 37 -10.07 1.30 19.64
N GLY A 38 -10.59 0.18 20.16
CA GLY A 38 -12.02 -0.06 20.35
C GLY A 38 -12.73 -0.81 19.22
N ALA A 39 -12.00 -1.38 18.25
CA ALA A 39 -12.62 -2.04 17.09
C ALA A 39 -13.46 -3.28 17.43
N SER A 40 -13.29 -3.84 18.63
CA SER A 40 -14.14 -4.94 19.13
C SER A 40 -15.63 -4.57 19.16
N ASN A 41 -15.94 -3.29 19.39
CA ASN A 41 -17.32 -2.78 19.48
C ASN A 41 -17.79 -2.11 18.18
N TRP A 42 -16.95 -2.06 17.15
CA TRP A 42 -17.34 -1.43 15.88
C TRP A 42 -18.35 -2.29 15.12
N PRO A 43 -19.19 -1.66 14.27
CA PRO A 43 -20.05 -2.37 13.34
C PRO A 43 -19.26 -3.31 12.45
N TYR A 44 -19.96 -4.24 11.79
CA TYR A 44 -19.33 -5.12 10.82
C TYR A 44 -18.62 -4.33 9.71
N ILE A 45 -17.43 -4.76 9.30
CA ILE A 45 -16.58 -3.99 8.37
C ILE A 45 -17.31 -3.59 7.09
N ALA A 46 -18.19 -4.43 6.55
CA ALA A 46 -18.91 -4.12 5.31
C ALA A 46 -19.88 -2.93 5.48
N ASP A 47 -20.47 -2.75 6.66
CA ASP A 47 -21.34 -1.59 6.94
C ASP A 47 -20.52 -0.31 7.10
N ILE A 48 -19.33 -0.42 7.70
CA ILE A 48 -18.39 0.70 7.80
C ILE A 48 -18.01 1.15 6.39
N LEU A 49 -17.58 0.21 5.53
CA LEU A 49 -17.11 0.50 4.17
C LEU A 49 -18.21 1.01 3.24
N ARG A 50 -19.46 0.53 3.37
CA ARG A 50 -20.54 0.90 2.42
C ARG A 50 -21.40 2.06 2.85
N LYS A 51 -21.59 2.28 4.16
CA LYS A 51 -22.66 3.16 4.66
C LYS A 51 -22.20 4.22 5.66
N ARG A 52 -21.00 4.09 6.23
CA ARG A 52 -20.57 4.94 7.36
C ARG A 52 -19.23 5.65 7.13
N GLN A 53 -18.78 5.76 5.89
CA GLN A 53 -17.59 6.56 5.57
C GLN A 53 -17.95 8.04 5.53
N ALA A 54 -17.78 8.74 6.66
CA ALA A 54 -17.95 10.19 6.71
C ALA A 54 -16.80 10.93 5.98
N LEU A 55 -15.59 10.36 6.04
CA LEU A 55 -14.39 10.92 5.43
C LEU A 55 -13.42 9.79 5.09
N THR A 56 -12.86 9.84 3.88
CA THR A 56 -11.78 8.96 3.44
C THR A 56 -10.61 9.82 3.02
N LEU A 57 -9.48 9.66 3.70
CA LEU A 57 -8.24 10.35 3.37
C LEU A 57 -7.40 9.47 2.45
N VAL A 58 -6.98 10.00 1.31
CA VAL A 58 -6.18 9.27 0.33
C VAL A 58 -4.81 9.91 0.24
N ASP A 59 -3.77 9.09 0.40
CA ASP A 59 -2.37 9.53 0.32
C ASP A 59 -1.92 9.68 -1.14
N THR A 60 -2.62 10.52 -1.89
CA THR A 60 -2.35 10.85 -3.29
C THR A 60 -2.30 12.36 -3.46
N SER A 61 -1.75 12.78 -4.59
CA SER A 61 -1.73 14.19 -5.00
C SER A 61 -2.10 14.28 -6.46
N PHE A 62 -2.94 15.26 -6.80
CA PHE A 62 -3.34 15.57 -8.18
C PHE A 62 -2.15 15.88 -9.10
N ILE A 63 -0.98 16.21 -8.53
CA ILE A 63 0.26 16.45 -9.28
C ILE A 63 0.90 15.12 -9.72
N MET A 64 0.77 14.07 -8.92
CA MET A 64 1.40 12.76 -9.17
C MET A 64 0.49 11.78 -9.92
N THR A 65 -0.84 11.91 -9.76
CA THR A 65 -1.80 10.95 -10.29
C THR A 65 -2.78 11.60 -11.25
N ASN A 66 -3.29 10.82 -12.21
CA ASN A 66 -4.37 11.27 -13.07
C ASN A 66 -5.59 11.68 -12.25
N SER A 67 -6.34 12.67 -12.75
CA SER A 67 -7.59 13.10 -12.13
C SER A 67 -8.62 11.96 -12.20
N ILE A 68 -9.10 11.53 -11.05
CA ILE A 68 -10.21 10.59 -10.92
C ILE A 68 -11.35 11.27 -10.16
N ALA A 69 -12.59 10.94 -10.55
CA ALA A 69 -13.76 11.47 -9.88
C ALA A 69 -13.93 10.81 -8.51
N HIS A 70 -13.65 11.57 -7.46
CA HIS A 70 -13.85 11.17 -6.07
C HIS A 70 -15.28 11.44 -5.59
N ALA A 71 -15.77 10.62 -4.65
CA ALA A 71 -16.98 10.96 -3.93
C ALA A 71 -16.73 12.19 -3.02
N PRO A 72 -17.75 12.99 -2.67
CA PRO A 72 -17.56 14.23 -1.91
C PRO A 72 -16.88 14.06 -0.54
N ASN A 73 -16.92 12.85 0.02
CA ASN A 73 -16.30 12.49 1.29
C ASN A 73 -14.85 11.99 1.15
N VAL A 74 -14.25 12.04 -0.04
CA VAL A 74 -12.87 11.58 -0.27
C VAL A 74 -11.98 12.80 -0.49
N VAL A 75 -10.90 12.88 0.29
CA VAL A 75 -9.97 14.01 0.29
C VAL A 75 -8.54 13.52 0.09
N ASP A 76 -7.87 14.08 -0.91
CA ASP A 76 -6.45 13.86 -1.17
C ASP A 76 -5.61 14.67 -0.19
N VAL A 77 -4.72 14.00 0.54
CA VAL A 77 -3.90 14.60 1.62
C VAL A 77 -2.42 14.30 1.47
N GLY A 78 -1.96 14.03 0.25
CA GLY A 78 -0.65 13.48 -0.12
C GLY A 78 0.53 13.81 0.82
N GLY A 79 1.36 12.81 1.06
CA GLY A 79 2.52 12.88 1.95
C GLY A 79 2.22 12.49 3.39
N LEU A 80 1.14 11.75 3.69
CA LEU A 80 0.79 11.34 5.06
C LEU A 80 1.93 10.59 5.77
N GLN A 81 2.75 9.89 5.00
CA GLN A 81 3.90 9.11 5.48
C GLN A 81 5.24 9.87 5.45
N ILE A 82 5.31 11.06 4.83
CA ILE A 82 6.55 11.81 4.67
C ILE A 82 6.88 12.51 5.98
N LYS A 83 8.05 12.19 6.54
CA LYS A 83 8.62 12.87 7.71
C LYS A 83 9.84 13.69 7.28
N PRO A 84 10.23 14.74 8.02
CA PRO A 84 11.50 15.41 7.81
C PRO A 84 12.65 14.40 7.77
N GLY A 85 13.56 14.56 6.82
CA GLY A 85 14.71 13.68 6.67
C GLY A 85 15.57 13.69 7.93
N GLN A 86 15.89 12.51 8.44
CA GLN A 86 16.89 12.37 9.50
C GLN A 86 18.30 12.46 8.89
N PRO A 87 19.31 12.93 9.64
CA PRO A 87 20.68 12.87 9.17
C PRO A 87 21.06 11.42 8.85
N LEU A 88 21.91 11.25 7.82
CA LEU A 88 22.40 9.93 7.45
C LEU A 88 23.24 9.33 8.59
N PRO A 89 23.20 8.00 8.78
CA PRO A 89 24.20 7.31 9.58
C PRO A 89 25.62 7.65 9.11
N LYS A 90 26.55 7.83 10.06
CA LYS A 90 27.91 8.33 9.78
C LYS A 90 28.70 7.46 8.79
N ASP A 91 28.50 6.16 8.84
CA ASP A 91 29.09 5.17 7.94
C ASP A 91 28.62 5.36 6.49
N ILE A 92 27.32 5.56 6.29
CA ILE A 92 26.74 5.84 4.98
C ILE A 92 27.18 7.21 4.48
N GLU A 93 27.16 8.23 5.33
CA GLU A 93 27.61 9.57 4.98
C GLU A 93 29.08 9.58 4.52
N GLN A 94 29.96 8.87 5.24
CA GLN A 94 31.36 8.71 4.85
C GLN A 94 31.52 7.94 3.54
N PHE A 95 30.77 6.85 3.36
CA PHE A 95 30.77 6.07 2.11
C PHE A 95 30.40 6.97 0.93
N ILE A 96 29.27 7.67 1.02
CA ILE A 96 28.79 8.57 -0.05
C ILE A 96 29.81 9.69 -0.33
N SER A 97 30.37 10.29 0.73
CA SER A 97 31.36 11.36 0.59
C SER A 97 32.63 10.91 -0.11
N SER A 98 33.00 9.62 0.01
CA SER A 98 34.21 9.06 -0.62
C SER A 98 34.08 8.87 -2.14
N PHE A 99 32.86 8.77 -2.68
CA PHE A 99 32.57 8.60 -4.11
C PHE A 99 31.99 9.89 -4.75
N SER A 100 32.24 11.05 -4.14
CA SER A 100 31.58 12.32 -4.48
C SER A 100 31.70 12.74 -5.95
N GLU A 101 32.80 12.40 -6.63
CA GLU A 101 33.02 12.71 -8.05
C GLU A 101 32.36 11.70 -9.01
N GLN A 102 32.13 10.46 -8.56
CA GLN A 102 31.67 9.34 -9.38
C GLN A 102 30.17 9.08 -9.25
N GLY A 103 29.54 9.61 -8.19
CA GLY A 103 28.15 9.36 -7.87
C GLY A 103 27.92 7.97 -7.28
N ILE A 104 26.70 7.73 -6.81
CA ILE A 104 26.29 6.45 -6.22
C ILE A 104 24.96 5.99 -6.82
N ILE A 105 24.73 4.68 -6.79
CA ILE A 105 23.43 4.10 -7.13
C ILE A 105 22.75 3.70 -5.81
N TYR A 106 21.64 4.35 -5.50
CA TYR A 106 20.77 3.93 -4.40
C TYR A 106 19.71 2.97 -4.93
N PHE A 107 19.70 1.74 -4.40
CA PHE A 107 18.73 0.72 -4.74
C PHE A 107 18.00 0.25 -3.48
N ALA A 108 16.67 0.26 -3.52
CA ALA A 108 15.83 -0.21 -2.43
C ALA A 108 14.58 -0.91 -2.97
N MET A 109 14.20 -2.04 -2.37
CA MET A 109 13.03 -2.85 -2.75
C MET A 109 11.85 -2.70 -1.77
N GLY A 110 11.95 -1.75 -0.84
CA GLY A 110 11.00 -1.58 0.26
C GLY A 110 11.20 -2.62 1.38
N SER A 111 10.26 -2.68 2.32
CA SER A 111 10.37 -3.54 3.51
C SER A 111 9.89 -4.98 3.32
N HIS A 112 9.26 -5.29 2.18
CA HIS A 112 8.65 -6.59 1.92
C HIS A 112 9.60 -7.60 1.26
N ILE A 113 10.65 -7.11 0.60
CA ILE A 113 11.63 -7.96 -0.08
C ILE A 113 12.95 -7.79 0.65
N ASN A 114 13.44 -8.88 1.22
CA ASN A 114 14.75 -8.97 1.86
C ASN A 114 15.61 -10.04 1.15
N GLU A 115 16.85 -10.19 1.59
CA GLU A 115 17.79 -11.17 1.04
C GLU A 115 17.24 -12.60 1.08
N GLU A 116 16.53 -12.97 2.17
CA GLU A 116 15.91 -14.29 2.33
C GLU A 116 14.86 -14.57 1.24
N VAL A 117 14.01 -13.58 0.93
CA VAL A 117 12.99 -13.68 -0.12
C VAL A 117 13.64 -13.71 -1.51
N LEU A 118 14.71 -12.95 -1.71
CA LEU A 118 15.38 -12.83 -3.00
C LEU A 118 16.14 -14.12 -3.36
N GLY A 119 16.84 -14.68 -2.38
CA GLY A 119 17.78 -15.78 -2.54
C GLY A 119 19.09 -15.35 -3.20
N ASP A 120 20.19 -15.98 -2.79
CA ASP A 120 21.57 -15.59 -3.13
C ASP A 120 21.80 -15.44 -4.63
N TRP A 121 21.22 -16.32 -5.46
CA TRP A 121 21.43 -16.31 -6.90
C TRP A 121 20.82 -15.07 -7.60
N ARG A 122 19.72 -14.53 -7.07
CA ARG A 122 19.11 -13.31 -7.62
C ARG A 122 19.87 -12.09 -7.18
N LEU A 123 20.36 -12.09 -5.93
CA LEU A 123 21.16 -11.01 -5.39
C LEU A 123 22.49 -10.87 -6.14
N ASP A 124 23.21 -11.97 -6.36
CA ASP A 124 24.46 -11.97 -7.16
C ASP A 124 24.21 -11.47 -8.58
N ARG A 125 23.11 -11.89 -9.22
CA ARG A 125 22.76 -11.38 -10.55
C ARG A 125 22.44 -9.88 -10.54
N LEU A 126 21.72 -9.37 -9.53
CA LEU A 126 21.43 -7.94 -9.43
C LEU A 126 22.72 -7.12 -9.25
N ILE A 127 23.62 -7.57 -8.38
CA ILE A 127 24.89 -6.87 -8.14
C ILE A 127 25.75 -6.83 -9.41
N ARG A 128 25.73 -7.89 -10.24
CA ARG A 128 26.46 -7.92 -11.52
C ARG A 128 25.86 -7.07 -12.63
N LEU A 129 24.60 -6.67 -12.52
CA LEU A 129 23.93 -5.85 -13.54
C LEU A 129 24.31 -4.36 -13.44
N PHE A 130 24.79 -3.93 -12.28
CA PHE A 130 25.26 -2.58 -12.00
C PHE A 130 26.78 -2.56 -11.87
#